data_AF-A0A1G0J0S2-F1
#
_entry.id   AF-A0A1G0J0S2-F1
#
_cell.length_a   1.000
_cell.length_b   1.000
_cell.length_c   1.000
_cell.angle_alpha   90.00
_cell.angle_beta   90.00
_cell.angle_gamma   90.00
#
_symmetry.space_group_name_H-M   'P 1'
#
loop_
_entity.id
_entity.type
_entity.pdbx_description
1 polymer ?
#
loop_
_entity_poly.entity_id
_entity_poly.type
_entity_poly.pdbx_seq_one_letter_code
_entity_poly.pdbx_strand_id
1 'polypeptide(L)'
;MGIVLIKIKKTVEYIFSQSMIMPWMLVVSLLPMIFSSIFAYDLAYDAFNFTIHETLLTAVQKKVETIDQYINERKLDIKQISKLPRLQTLIDKMERGQASKESLDVKLFANYLSYLLPKMGVKDIYIANSQGKIIFSLFNKNLVDITLTAQDLKNLPLFRSFDGARILRIPYLFASYQQGKDSSTHIYISNIIETDTPFKAILIMELDLRDIKRIVERQLGYGKTENTILAAKIDNSVAIVMDTAIKYENYSQLALSPEVTNLLAQAIRGKIADPIEFFYQHIARVAVYSYVPQLNMGMAITYEKKEVFEKIHALRIQMLILISVSILLVALLASWIAKALWKAQAKTADLLENILPKFVIEELKEKKQFLPRNVNDVSIVFIDITNFTPFTSKHTPEAVVRILDEIFSLFDKLCEKYHMEKIKTIGDAYMAVAGLISAHKEHANNATNFGIEAILAVKHYDLDHNLGLSVRVGIDSGVVTSGIIGQKKFSYDLWGNAVNRASRMESTGVPDKVKITEETYAALLRKEHYKITPCEITEIKGLGKLKSYLIEIKINIET
;
A
#
# COMPACT_ATOMS: atom_id res chain seq x y z
N MET A 1 36.90 3.54 -26.06
CA MET A 1 36.60 3.32 -24.62
C MET A 1 36.28 4.61 -23.87
N GLY A 2 37.05 5.71 -24.05
CA GLY A 2 36.82 6.98 -23.35
C GLY A 2 35.47 7.69 -23.61
N ILE A 3 34.95 7.66 -24.84
CA ILE A 3 33.68 8.34 -25.19
C ILE A 3 32.46 7.68 -24.51
N VAL A 4 32.49 6.35 -24.35
CA VAL A 4 31.43 5.58 -23.67
C VAL A 4 31.43 5.88 -22.17
N LEU A 5 32.62 5.92 -21.54
CA LEU A 5 32.79 6.30 -20.14
C LEU A 5 32.35 7.75 -19.87
N ILE A 6 32.61 8.69 -20.79
CA ILE A 6 32.17 10.09 -20.67
C ILE A 6 30.64 10.21 -20.82
N LYS A 7 30.04 9.45 -21.75
CA LYS A 7 28.57 9.38 -21.89
C LYS A 7 27.94 8.79 -20.64
N ILE A 8 28.44 7.67 -20.13
CA ILE A 8 27.96 7.05 -18.89
C ILE A 8 28.11 8.02 -17.72
N LYS A 9 29.25 8.70 -17.57
CA LYS A 9 29.48 9.68 -16.51
C LYS A 9 28.50 10.85 -16.59
N LYS A 10 28.28 11.43 -17.78
CA LYS A 10 27.29 12.50 -17.99
C LYS A 10 25.86 12.02 -17.73
N THR A 11 25.53 10.79 -18.13
CA THR A 11 24.21 10.19 -17.87
C THR A 11 24.01 9.93 -16.38
N VAL A 12 25.04 9.46 -15.67
CA VAL A 12 25.02 9.29 -14.21
C VAL A 12 24.90 10.65 -13.51
N GLU A 13 25.68 11.65 -13.90
CA GLU A 13 25.58 13.02 -13.35
C GLU A 13 24.21 13.65 -13.61
N TYR A 14 23.58 13.36 -14.75
CA TYR A 14 22.21 13.79 -15.08
C TYR A 14 21.15 13.04 -14.24
N ILE A 15 21.29 11.72 -14.10
CA ILE A 15 20.40 10.86 -13.29
C ILE A 15 20.43 11.28 -11.81
N PHE A 16 21.59 11.63 -11.28
CA PHE A 16 21.79 12.07 -9.90
C PHE A 16 21.80 13.60 -9.73
N SER A 17 21.30 14.35 -10.72
CA SER A 17 21.14 15.80 -10.60
C SER A 17 20.06 16.15 -9.56
N GLN A 18 20.17 17.33 -8.95
CA GLN A 18 19.27 17.75 -7.85
C GLN A 18 17.77 17.71 -8.21
N SER A 19 17.41 17.87 -9.49
CA SER A 19 16.03 17.80 -9.97
C SER A 19 15.51 16.38 -10.17
N MET A 20 16.40 15.38 -10.32
CA MET A 20 16.04 13.98 -10.60
C MET A 20 16.08 13.06 -9.38
N ILE A 21 16.70 13.49 -8.28
CA ILE A 21 16.79 12.68 -7.04
C ILE A 21 15.41 12.32 -6.50
N MET A 22 14.45 13.26 -6.52
CA MET A 22 13.12 13.03 -5.96
C MET A 22 12.30 11.99 -6.75
N PRO A 23 12.19 12.07 -8.09
CA PRO A 23 11.60 10.98 -8.90
C PRO A 23 12.26 9.62 -8.66
N TRP A 24 13.59 9.56 -8.59
CA TRP A 24 14.30 8.29 -8.38
C TRP A 24 14.09 7.71 -6.99
N MET A 25 14.05 8.53 -5.94
CA MET A 25 13.69 8.08 -4.60
C MET A 25 12.27 7.50 -4.55
N LEU A 26 11.32 8.12 -5.26
CA LEU A 26 9.95 7.60 -5.38
C LEU A 26 9.94 6.25 -6.13
N VAL A 27 10.67 6.13 -7.23
CA VAL A 27 10.74 4.87 -7.99
C VAL A 27 11.37 3.75 -7.15
N VAL A 28 12.50 4.02 -6.50
CA VAL A 28 13.23 3.02 -5.70
C VAL A 28 12.43 2.57 -4.46
N SER A 29 11.60 3.45 -3.90
CA SER A 29 10.75 3.10 -2.75
C SER A 29 9.44 2.42 -3.14
N LEU A 30 8.78 2.86 -4.23
CA LEU A 30 7.49 2.34 -4.63
C LEU A 30 7.56 1.00 -5.37
N LEU A 31 8.61 0.77 -6.17
CA LEU A 31 8.70 -0.40 -7.03
C LEU A 31 8.79 -1.72 -6.23
N PRO A 32 9.66 -1.88 -5.20
CA PRO A 32 9.69 -3.08 -4.37
C PRO A 32 8.37 -3.29 -3.60
N MET A 33 7.72 -2.19 -3.20
CA MET A 33 6.47 -2.23 -2.44
C MET A 33 5.30 -2.69 -3.30
N ILE A 34 5.19 -2.18 -4.53
CA ILE A 34 4.20 -2.64 -5.52
C ILE A 34 4.44 -4.11 -5.84
N PHE A 35 5.70 -4.50 -6.08
CA PHE A 35 6.05 -5.90 -6.36
C PHE A 35 5.68 -6.83 -5.20
N SER A 36 6.08 -6.48 -3.97
CA SER A 36 5.74 -7.25 -2.77
C SER A 36 4.24 -7.33 -2.54
N SER A 37 3.49 -6.27 -2.86
CA SER A 37 2.04 -6.26 -2.73
C SER A 37 1.37 -7.16 -3.76
N ILE A 38 1.78 -7.10 -5.03
CA ILE A 38 1.26 -8.00 -6.07
C ILE A 38 1.57 -9.46 -5.71
N PHE A 39 2.81 -9.75 -5.35
CA PHE A 39 3.22 -11.10 -4.95
C PHE A 39 2.44 -11.62 -3.74
N ALA A 40 2.24 -10.80 -2.71
CA ALA A 40 1.45 -11.18 -1.54
C ALA A 40 -0.03 -11.41 -1.88
N TYR A 41 -0.59 -10.61 -2.79
CA TYR A 41 -1.96 -10.79 -3.27
C TYR A 41 -2.12 -12.12 -4.01
N ASP A 42 -1.21 -12.44 -4.93
CA ASP A 42 -1.26 -13.67 -5.71
C ASP A 42 -1.15 -14.90 -4.81
N LEU A 43 -0.20 -14.91 -3.86
CA LEU A 43 -0.04 -15.99 -2.89
C LEU A 43 -1.30 -16.19 -2.03
N ALA A 44 -1.90 -15.10 -1.57
CA ALA A 44 -3.12 -15.15 -0.77
C ALA A 44 -4.32 -15.60 -1.60
N TYR A 45 -4.45 -15.13 -2.84
CA TYR A 45 -5.51 -15.50 -3.77
C TYR A 45 -5.49 -17.02 -4.04
N ASP A 46 -4.32 -17.58 -4.33
CA ASP A 46 -4.14 -19.01 -4.56
C ASP A 46 -4.48 -19.83 -3.29
N ALA A 47 -3.98 -19.40 -2.12
CA ALA A 47 -4.26 -20.06 -0.86
C ALA A 47 -5.77 -20.04 -0.50
N PHE A 48 -6.47 -18.94 -0.75
CA PHE A 48 -7.90 -18.84 -0.54
C PHE A 48 -8.69 -19.72 -1.50
N ASN A 49 -8.34 -19.74 -2.80
CA ASN A 49 -9.00 -20.61 -3.77
C ASN A 49 -8.83 -22.09 -3.40
N PHE A 50 -7.62 -22.50 -3.01
CA PHE A 50 -7.35 -23.84 -2.53
C PHE A 50 -8.20 -24.17 -1.29
N THR A 51 -8.24 -23.26 -0.31
CA THR A 51 -9.04 -23.45 0.91
C THR A 51 -10.54 -23.56 0.61
N ILE A 52 -11.06 -22.71 -0.28
CA ILE A 52 -12.46 -22.76 -0.73
C ILE A 52 -12.74 -24.11 -1.35
N HIS A 53 -11.90 -24.55 -2.29
CA HIS A 53 -12.03 -25.81 -2.99
C HIS A 53 -12.12 -27.00 -2.03
N GLU A 54 -11.15 -27.14 -1.13
CA GLU A 54 -11.09 -28.20 -0.12
C GLU A 54 -12.29 -28.16 0.84
N THR A 55 -12.72 -26.96 1.25
CA THR A 55 -13.87 -26.81 2.15
C THR A 55 -15.16 -27.27 1.47
N LEU A 56 -15.36 -26.92 0.19
CA LEU A 56 -16.53 -27.32 -0.57
C LEU A 56 -16.57 -28.84 -0.79
N LEU A 57 -15.44 -29.46 -1.17
CA LEU A 57 -15.34 -30.92 -1.30
C LEU A 57 -15.58 -31.65 0.02
N THR A 58 -14.97 -31.16 1.11
CA THR A 58 -15.17 -31.73 2.45
C THR A 58 -16.64 -31.66 2.87
N ALA A 59 -17.35 -30.57 2.53
CA ALA A 59 -18.76 -30.40 2.87
C ALA A 59 -19.64 -31.49 2.21
N VAL A 60 -19.42 -31.79 0.93
CA VAL A 60 -20.21 -32.83 0.25
C VAL A 60 -19.86 -34.23 0.77
N GLN A 61 -18.58 -34.53 1.01
CA GLN A 61 -18.15 -35.81 1.58
C GLN A 61 -18.75 -36.04 2.96
N LYS A 62 -18.70 -35.04 3.85
CA LYS A 62 -19.27 -35.14 5.20
C LYS A 62 -20.78 -35.41 5.19
N LYS A 63 -21.52 -34.85 4.23
CA LYS A 63 -22.94 -35.16 4.06
C LYS A 63 -23.18 -36.59 3.60
N VAL A 64 -22.40 -37.07 2.63
CA VAL A 64 -22.46 -38.47 2.17
C VAL A 64 -22.17 -39.41 3.35
N GLU A 65 -21.10 -39.16 4.09
CA GLU A 65 -20.71 -39.96 5.27
C GLU A 65 -21.79 -39.96 6.35
N THR A 66 -22.45 -38.83 6.60
CA THR A 66 -23.53 -38.74 7.60
C THR A 66 -24.75 -39.57 7.17
N ILE A 67 -25.10 -39.56 5.87
CA ILE A 67 -26.16 -40.43 5.33
C ILE A 67 -25.75 -41.90 5.45
N ASP A 68 -24.51 -42.23 5.11
CA ASP A 68 -24.00 -43.60 5.19
C ASP A 68 -24.01 -44.12 6.64
N GLN A 69 -23.59 -43.29 7.60
CA GLN A 69 -23.65 -43.62 9.02
C GLN A 69 -25.09 -43.86 9.47
N TYR A 70 -26.03 -42.96 9.13
CA TYR A 70 -27.45 -43.11 9.48
C TYR A 70 -28.01 -44.45 8.94
N ILE A 71 -27.75 -44.76 7.67
CA ILE A 71 -28.19 -46.01 7.04
C ILE A 71 -27.57 -47.24 7.71
N ASN A 72 -26.28 -47.20 8.05
CA ASN A 72 -25.60 -48.29 8.72
C ASN A 72 -26.16 -48.54 10.12
N GLU A 73 -26.50 -47.48 10.86
CA GLU A 73 -27.21 -47.59 12.15
C GLU A 73 -28.58 -48.26 11.96
N ARG A 74 -29.37 -47.85 10.96
CA ARG A 74 -30.66 -48.51 10.68
C ARG A 74 -30.51 -50.00 10.27
N LYS A 75 -29.42 -50.36 9.57
CA LYS A 75 -29.08 -51.76 9.26
C LYS A 75 -28.70 -52.58 10.51
N LEU A 76 -28.06 -51.96 11.49
CA LEU A 76 -27.78 -52.59 12.78
C LEU A 76 -29.08 -52.78 13.57
N ASP A 77 -29.95 -51.79 13.58
CA ASP A 77 -31.25 -51.84 14.26
C ASP A 77 -32.11 -52.99 13.74
N ILE A 78 -32.28 -53.13 12.42
CA ILE A 78 -33.07 -54.24 11.87
C ILE A 78 -32.49 -55.60 12.22
N LYS A 79 -31.16 -55.70 12.27
CA LYS A 79 -30.44 -56.94 12.59
C LYS A 79 -30.63 -57.32 14.07
N GLN A 80 -30.77 -56.35 14.96
CA GLN A 80 -31.10 -56.59 16.35
C GLN A 80 -32.57 -56.95 16.52
N ILE A 81 -33.49 -56.22 15.86
CA ILE A 81 -34.93 -56.48 15.92
C ILE A 81 -35.24 -57.89 15.38
N SER A 82 -34.62 -58.29 14.27
CA SER A 82 -34.82 -59.60 13.66
C SER A 82 -34.34 -60.77 14.53
N LYS A 83 -33.57 -60.51 15.59
CA LYS A 83 -33.07 -61.50 16.55
C LYS A 83 -33.80 -61.47 17.90
N LEU A 84 -34.82 -60.61 18.06
CA LEU A 84 -35.57 -60.55 19.32
C LEU A 84 -36.29 -61.88 19.57
N PRO A 85 -36.10 -62.53 20.73
CA PRO A 85 -36.75 -63.81 21.03
C PRO A 85 -38.28 -63.74 20.96
N ARG A 86 -38.87 -62.62 21.41
CA ARG A 86 -40.31 -62.37 21.31
C ARG A 86 -40.82 -62.36 19.86
N LEU A 87 -40.04 -61.81 18.93
CA LEU A 87 -40.40 -61.79 17.52
C LEU A 87 -40.33 -63.20 16.90
N GLN A 88 -39.26 -63.95 17.20
CA GLN A 88 -39.10 -65.34 16.72
C GLN A 88 -40.23 -66.24 17.22
N THR A 89 -40.54 -66.21 18.52
CA THR A 89 -41.66 -66.98 19.10
C THR A 89 -43.02 -66.59 18.53
N LEU A 90 -43.24 -65.31 18.22
CA LEU A 90 -44.47 -64.85 17.58
C LEU A 90 -44.61 -65.40 16.16
N ILE A 91 -43.53 -65.40 15.38
CA ILE A 91 -43.52 -65.94 14.02
C ILE A 91 -43.76 -67.44 14.03
N ASP A 92 -43.12 -68.17 14.95
CA ASP A 92 -43.32 -69.61 15.12
C ASP A 92 -44.78 -69.96 15.48
N LYS A 93 -45.40 -69.19 16.37
CA LYS A 93 -46.82 -69.35 16.72
C LYS A 93 -47.74 -69.04 15.54
N MET A 94 -47.45 -67.99 14.76
CA MET A 94 -48.23 -67.62 13.59
C MET A 94 -48.14 -68.67 12.47
N GLU A 95 -46.96 -69.24 12.20
CA GLU A 95 -46.80 -70.31 11.20
C GLU A 95 -47.51 -71.61 11.59
N ARG A 96 -47.50 -71.97 12.88
CA ARG A 96 -48.21 -73.15 13.40
C ARG A 96 -49.73 -72.97 13.49
N GLY A 97 -50.26 -71.81 13.07
CA GLY A 97 -51.68 -71.46 13.19
C GLY A 97 -52.15 -71.25 14.63
N GLN A 98 -51.22 -71.14 15.58
CA GLN A 98 -51.49 -71.01 17.03
C GLN A 98 -51.67 -69.56 17.48
N ALA A 99 -51.29 -68.59 16.65
CA ALA A 99 -51.55 -67.17 16.87
C ALA A 99 -52.22 -66.56 15.64
N SER A 100 -53.42 -66.03 15.81
CA SER A 100 -54.10 -65.22 14.79
C SER A 100 -53.71 -63.75 14.93
N LYS A 101 -54.04 -62.93 13.92
CA LYS A 101 -53.78 -61.48 13.90
C LYS A 101 -54.35 -60.74 15.12
N GLU A 102 -55.38 -61.31 15.76
CA GLU A 102 -56.06 -60.71 16.92
C GLU A 102 -55.55 -61.21 18.27
N SER A 103 -54.60 -62.14 18.27
CA SER A 103 -54.01 -62.69 19.49
C SER A 103 -53.37 -61.60 20.35
N LEU A 104 -53.46 -61.76 21.67
CA LEU A 104 -52.93 -60.81 22.64
C LEU A 104 -51.43 -60.58 22.46
N ASP A 105 -50.69 -61.63 22.10
CA ASP A 105 -49.25 -61.58 21.84
C ASP A 105 -48.91 -60.66 20.66
N VAL A 106 -49.67 -60.73 19.55
CA VAL A 106 -49.49 -59.86 18.38
C VAL A 106 -49.82 -58.40 18.72
N LYS A 107 -50.90 -58.17 19.50
CA LYS A 107 -51.29 -56.82 19.94
C LYS A 107 -50.26 -56.19 20.87
N LEU A 108 -49.72 -56.95 21.83
CA LEU A 108 -48.66 -56.49 22.73
C LEU A 108 -47.38 -56.14 21.98
N PHE A 109 -47.00 -56.98 21.00
CA PHE A 109 -45.83 -56.73 20.16
C PHE A 109 -46.03 -55.48 19.26
N ALA A 110 -47.21 -55.34 18.66
CA ALA A 110 -47.56 -54.15 17.86
C ALA A 110 -47.52 -52.86 18.70
N ASN A 111 -48.03 -52.88 19.94
CA ASN A 111 -47.97 -51.72 20.85
C ASN A 111 -46.54 -51.35 21.27
N TYR A 112 -45.66 -52.33 21.44
CA TYR A 112 -44.25 -52.07 21.72
C TYR A 112 -43.56 -51.40 20.52
N LEU A 113 -43.80 -51.91 19.31
CA LEU A 113 -43.23 -51.35 18.09
C LEU A 113 -43.79 -49.97 17.75
N SER A 114 -45.09 -49.71 17.98
CA SER A 114 -45.69 -48.39 17.70
C SER A 114 -45.09 -47.27 18.54
N TYR A 115 -44.56 -47.58 19.73
CA TYR A 115 -43.83 -46.61 20.56
C TYR A 115 -42.38 -46.38 20.09
N LEU A 116 -41.69 -47.44 19.62
CA LEU A 116 -40.27 -47.38 19.26
C LEU A 116 -40.02 -46.87 17.85
N LEU A 117 -40.77 -47.36 16.87
CA LEU A 117 -40.47 -47.13 15.45
C LEU A 117 -40.48 -45.66 15.03
N PRO A 118 -41.42 -44.81 15.47
CA PRO A 118 -41.36 -43.39 15.17
C PRO A 118 -40.11 -42.69 15.71
N LYS A 119 -39.58 -43.15 16.86
CA LYS A 119 -38.33 -42.62 17.44
C LYS A 119 -37.08 -43.10 16.71
N MET A 120 -37.19 -44.19 15.96
CA MET A 120 -36.14 -44.80 15.15
C MET A 120 -36.16 -44.33 13.70
N GLY A 121 -37.03 -43.38 13.35
CA GLY A 121 -37.17 -42.91 11.96
C GLY A 121 -37.77 -43.96 11.02
N VAL A 122 -38.60 -44.87 11.54
CA VAL A 122 -39.25 -45.93 10.76
C VAL A 122 -40.73 -45.60 10.59
N LYS A 123 -41.16 -45.52 9.32
CA LYS A 123 -42.52 -45.19 8.90
C LYS A 123 -43.46 -46.38 9.07
N ASP A 124 -43.03 -47.58 8.67
CA ASP A 124 -43.80 -48.81 8.86
C ASP A 124 -42.88 -50.04 8.89
N ILE A 125 -43.40 -51.15 9.42
CA ILE A 125 -42.75 -52.46 9.42
C ILE A 125 -43.67 -53.49 8.81
N TYR A 126 -43.08 -54.37 8.00
CA TYR A 126 -43.71 -55.52 7.38
C TYR A 126 -42.96 -56.79 7.75
N ILE A 127 -43.68 -57.88 8.01
CA ILE A 127 -43.10 -59.21 8.14
C ILE A 127 -43.71 -60.07 7.03
N ALA A 128 -42.85 -60.59 6.16
CA ALA A 128 -43.23 -61.51 5.09
C ALA A 128 -42.70 -62.91 5.39
N ASN A 129 -43.53 -63.94 5.22
CA ASN A 129 -43.10 -65.32 5.40
C ASN A 129 -42.18 -65.79 4.25
N SER A 130 -41.68 -67.03 4.34
CA SER A 130 -40.80 -67.64 3.33
C SER A 130 -41.39 -67.68 1.91
N GLN A 131 -42.71 -67.67 1.77
CA GLN A 131 -43.44 -67.65 0.50
C GLN A 131 -43.66 -66.21 -0.05
N GLY A 132 -43.31 -65.18 0.73
CA GLY A 132 -43.50 -63.78 0.39
C GLY A 132 -44.88 -63.21 0.74
N LYS A 133 -45.69 -63.94 1.52
CA LYS A 133 -46.97 -63.43 2.04
C LYS A 133 -46.71 -62.52 3.25
N ILE A 134 -47.23 -61.29 3.21
CA ILE A 134 -47.15 -60.35 4.33
C ILE A 134 -48.10 -60.83 5.43
N ILE A 135 -47.54 -61.26 6.55
CA ILE A 135 -48.29 -61.79 7.70
C ILE A 135 -48.53 -60.73 8.78
N PHE A 136 -47.74 -59.66 8.78
CA PHE A 136 -47.86 -58.56 9.74
C PHE A 136 -47.48 -57.24 9.08
N SER A 137 -48.25 -56.20 9.38
CA SER A 137 -47.92 -54.80 9.14
C SER A 137 -48.41 -53.99 10.34
N LEU A 138 -47.66 -52.97 10.75
CA LEU A 138 -48.02 -52.16 11.91
C LEU A 138 -49.07 -51.10 11.54
N PHE A 139 -48.83 -50.31 10.50
CA PHE A 139 -49.71 -49.21 10.12
C PHE A 139 -50.56 -49.53 8.88
N ASN A 140 -49.95 -50.07 7.81
CA ASN A 140 -50.65 -50.35 6.56
C ASN A 140 -51.29 -51.75 6.53
N LYS A 141 -52.41 -51.89 7.25
CA LYS A 141 -53.17 -53.16 7.34
C LYS A 141 -53.68 -53.69 6.01
N ASN A 142 -53.81 -52.84 4.99
CA ASN A 142 -54.31 -53.23 3.66
C ASN A 142 -53.32 -54.13 2.91
N LEU A 143 -52.03 -54.11 3.29
CA LEU A 143 -51.00 -54.95 2.68
C LEU A 143 -50.89 -56.35 3.31
N VAL A 144 -51.58 -56.60 4.43
CA VAL A 144 -51.55 -57.91 5.09
C VAL A 144 -52.34 -58.93 4.25
N ASP A 145 -51.83 -60.15 4.17
CA ASP A 145 -52.25 -61.25 3.28
C ASP A 145 -51.89 -61.13 1.81
N ILE A 146 -51.26 -60.03 1.39
CA ILE A 146 -50.75 -59.89 0.03
C ILE A 146 -49.48 -60.75 -0.12
N THR A 147 -49.42 -61.51 -1.22
CA THR A 147 -48.27 -62.33 -1.59
C THR A 147 -47.37 -61.59 -2.56
N LEU A 148 -46.24 -61.08 -2.08
CA LEU A 148 -45.27 -60.27 -2.86
C LEU A 148 -44.68 -61.02 -4.06
N THR A 149 -44.63 -62.35 -4.02
CA THR A 149 -44.10 -63.19 -5.11
C THR A 149 -45.07 -63.36 -6.28
N ALA A 150 -46.31 -62.88 -6.16
CA ALA A 150 -47.28 -62.87 -7.25
C ALA A 150 -46.78 -62.01 -8.43
N GLN A 151 -47.10 -62.43 -9.66
CA GLN A 151 -46.49 -61.92 -10.88
C GLN A 151 -46.66 -60.40 -11.07
N ASP A 152 -47.81 -59.86 -10.67
CA ASP A 152 -48.14 -58.42 -10.80
C ASP A 152 -47.43 -57.53 -9.78
N LEU A 153 -46.89 -58.10 -8.69
CA LEU A 153 -46.31 -57.37 -7.56
C LEU A 153 -44.78 -57.34 -7.56
N LYS A 154 -44.15 -58.03 -8.53
CA LYS A 154 -42.67 -58.11 -8.66
C LYS A 154 -42.00 -56.76 -8.97
N ASN A 155 -42.77 -55.79 -9.45
CA ASN A 155 -42.28 -54.44 -9.74
C ASN A 155 -42.38 -53.51 -8.53
N LEU A 156 -43.00 -53.94 -7.43
CA LEU A 156 -43.10 -53.11 -6.24
C LEU A 156 -41.75 -52.98 -5.53
N PRO A 157 -41.41 -51.77 -5.05
CA PRO A 157 -40.24 -51.55 -4.22
C PRO A 157 -40.14 -52.50 -3.01
N LEU A 158 -41.28 -52.81 -2.41
CA LEU A 158 -41.38 -53.72 -1.27
C LEU A 158 -40.96 -55.16 -1.62
N PHE A 159 -41.31 -55.65 -2.83
CA PHE A 159 -40.84 -56.96 -3.31
C PHE A 159 -39.33 -56.98 -3.53
N ARG A 160 -38.75 -55.92 -4.12
CA ARG A 160 -37.29 -55.84 -4.34
C ARG A 160 -36.52 -55.89 -3.02
N SER A 161 -37.03 -55.20 -2.00
CA SER A 161 -36.47 -55.27 -0.65
C SER A 161 -36.58 -56.68 -0.05
N PHE A 162 -37.74 -57.34 -0.17
CA PHE A 162 -37.93 -58.73 0.25
C PHE A 162 -36.94 -59.68 -0.44
N ASP A 163 -36.89 -59.65 -1.78
CA ASP A 163 -36.10 -60.58 -2.57
C ASP A 163 -34.59 -60.38 -2.34
N GLY A 164 -34.14 -59.13 -2.20
CA GLY A 164 -32.74 -58.83 -1.91
C GLY A 164 -32.27 -59.38 -0.57
N ALA A 165 -33.06 -59.24 0.51
CA ALA A 165 -32.71 -59.85 1.81
C ALA A 165 -32.75 -61.38 1.75
N ARG A 166 -33.71 -61.97 1.02
CA ARG A 166 -33.82 -63.41 0.82
C ARG A 166 -32.57 -64.00 0.17
N ILE A 167 -32.06 -63.33 -0.86
CA ILE A 167 -30.90 -63.77 -1.65
C ILE A 167 -29.61 -63.54 -0.87
N LEU A 168 -29.41 -62.33 -0.33
CA LEU A 168 -28.13 -61.94 0.27
C LEU A 168 -27.95 -62.43 1.71
N ARG A 169 -29.04 -62.74 2.42
CA ARG A 169 -29.03 -63.19 3.84
C ARG A 169 -28.30 -62.24 4.80
N ILE A 170 -28.19 -60.97 4.43
CA ILE A 170 -27.66 -59.88 5.24
C ILE A 170 -28.63 -58.70 5.18
N PRO A 171 -28.52 -57.71 6.10
CA PRO A 171 -29.32 -56.49 6.00
C PRO A 171 -29.19 -55.84 4.62
N TYR A 172 -30.28 -55.82 3.87
CA TYR A 172 -30.35 -55.30 2.52
C TYR A 172 -31.09 -53.96 2.51
N LEU A 173 -30.57 -52.99 1.78
CA LEU A 173 -31.19 -51.68 1.58
C LEU A 173 -31.67 -51.59 0.14
N PHE A 174 -32.91 -51.17 -0.04
CA PHE A 174 -33.48 -50.86 -1.34
C PHE A 174 -34.10 -49.47 -1.30
N ALA A 175 -33.51 -48.53 -2.04
CA ALA A 175 -34.06 -47.20 -2.25
C ALA A 175 -34.64 -47.12 -3.67
N SER A 176 -35.86 -46.62 -3.79
CA SER A 176 -36.51 -46.38 -5.07
C SER A 176 -37.25 -45.05 -5.06
N TYR A 177 -37.24 -44.39 -6.21
CA TYR A 177 -38.01 -43.19 -6.45
C TYR A 177 -38.98 -43.46 -7.60
N GLN A 178 -40.26 -43.15 -7.38
CA GLN A 178 -41.31 -43.28 -8.40
C GLN A 178 -41.81 -41.89 -8.77
N GLN A 179 -41.76 -41.57 -10.05
CA GLN A 179 -42.22 -40.29 -10.60
C GLN A 179 -43.68 -40.41 -11.04
N GLY A 180 -44.56 -39.53 -10.55
CA GLY A 180 -46.00 -39.56 -10.83
C GLY A 180 -46.76 -38.38 -10.25
N LYS A 181 -48.10 -38.51 -10.17
CA LYS A 181 -49.00 -37.48 -9.59
C LYS A 181 -48.75 -37.29 -8.09
N ASP A 182 -48.35 -38.37 -7.41
CA ASP A 182 -47.79 -38.39 -6.06
C ASP A 182 -46.38 -38.98 -6.14
N SER A 183 -45.38 -38.15 -6.47
CA SER A 183 -43.98 -38.59 -6.42
C SER A 183 -43.64 -39.10 -5.02
N SER A 184 -43.24 -40.36 -4.90
CA SER A 184 -42.88 -40.98 -3.62
C SER A 184 -41.47 -41.57 -3.67
N THR A 185 -40.72 -41.31 -2.61
CA THR A 185 -39.45 -42.00 -2.36
C THR A 185 -39.70 -43.06 -1.31
N HIS A 186 -39.36 -44.30 -1.60
CA HIS A 186 -39.45 -45.39 -0.65
C HIS A 186 -38.06 -45.97 -0.40
N ILE A 187 -37.69 -46.04 0.87
CA ILE A 187 -36.42 -46.60 1.31
C ILE A 187 -36.75 -47.72 2.28
N TYR A 188 -36.45 -48.95 1.87
CA TYR A 188 -36.69 -50.14 2.68
C TYR A 188 -35.37 -50.74 3.12
N ILE A 189 -35.29 -51.09 4.39
CA ILE A 189 -34.25 -51.98 4.91
C ILE A 189 -34.91 -53.30 5.26
N SER A 190 -34.32 -54.41 4.83
CA SER A 190 -34.84 -55.74 5.09
C SER A 190 -33.76 -56.66 5.64
N ASN A 191 -34.15 -57.59 6.50
CA ASN A 191 -33.26 -58.62 7.03
C ASN A 191 -34.02 -59.92 7.29
N ILE A 192 -33.29 -61.03 7.21
CA ILE A 192 -33.86 -62.35 7.51
C ILE A 192 -34.07 -62.52 9.02
N ILE A 193 -35.12 -63.27 9.37
CA ILE A 193 -35.38 -63.71 10.74
C ILE A 193 -34.97 -65.18 10.83
N GLU A 194 -33.87 -65.42 11.54
CA GLU A 194 -33.34 -66.77 11.78
C GLU A 194 -34.06 -67.37 13.00
N THR A 195 -34.43 -68.64 12.92
CA THR A 195 -34.96 -69.46 14.03
C THR A 195 -34.18 -70.78 14.07
N ASP A 196 -34.45 -71.65 15.04
CA ASP A 196 -33.76 -72.95 15.20
C ASP A 196 -33.94 -73.91 13.98
N THR A 197 -34.81 -73.57 13.02
CA THR A 197 -34.99 -74.23 11.72
C THR A 197 -34.79 -73.22 10.58
N PRO A 198 -34.34 -73.64 9.37
CA PRO A 198 -33.89 -72.70 8.33
C PRO A 198 -35.00 -71.74 7.88
N PHE A 199 -34.67 -70.45 7.86
CA PHE A 199 -35.37 -69.29 7.27
C PHE A 199 -36.92 -69.32 7.22
N LYS A 200 -37.56 -68.58 8.14
CA LYS A 200 -39.04 -68.50 8.22
C LYS A 200 -39.64 -67.22 7.66
N ALA A 201 -39.00 -66.07 7.90
CA ALA A 201 -39.57 -64.78 7.53
C ALA A 201 -38.50 -63.71 7.26
N ILE A 202 -38.92 -62.64 6.58
CA ILE A 202 -38.15 -61.41 6.36
C ILE A 202 -38.83 -60.28 7.09
N LEU A 203 -38.06 -59.57 7.91
CA LEU A 203 -38.43 -58.28 8.46
C LEU A 203 -38.09 -57.19 7.44
N ILE A 204 -39.03 -56.30 7.14
CA ILE A 204 -38.84 -55.16 6.26
C ILE A 204 -39.27 -53.90 7.01
N MET A 205 -38.40 -52.89 7.05
CA MET A 205 -38.66 -51.58 7.65
C MET A 205 -38.66 -50.52 6.55
N GLU A 206 -39.74 -49.76 6.43
CA GLU A 206 -39.80 -48.56 5.59
C GLU A 206 -39.27 -47.37 6.39
N LEU A 207 -38.19 -46.76 5.92
CA LEU A 207 -37.60 -45.58 6.57
C LEU A 207 -38.42 -44.33 6.29
N ASP A 208 -38.44 -43.46 7.28
CA ASP A 208 -38.97 -42.11 7.15
C ASP A 208 -37.93 -41.20 6.48
N LEU A 209 -38.34 -40.52 5.40
CA LEU A 209 -37.50 -39.58 4.68
C LEU A 209 -37.20 -38.32 5.49
N ARG A 210 -37.97 -38.02 6.54
CA ARG A 210 -37.79 -36.83 7.38
C ARG A 210 -36.39 -36.75 7.98
N ASP A 211 -35.80 -37.87 8.37
CA ASP A 211 -34.45 -37.87 8.96
C ASP A 211 -33.36 -37.67 7.92
N ILE A 212 -33.49 -38.27 6.73
CA ILE A 212 -32.59 -37.97 5.61
C ILE A 212 -32.73 -36.51 5.18
N LYS A 213 -33.96 -35.99 5.12
CA LYS A 213 -34.22 -34.58 4.83
C LYS A 213 -33.54 -33.66 5.85
N ARG A 214 -33.61 -33.96 7.15
CA ARG A 214 -32.89 -33.20 8.19
C ARG A 214 -31.37 -33.25 8.02
N ILE A 215 -30.81 -34.40 7.64
CA ILE A 215 -29.37 -34.53 7.37
C ILE A 215 -28.96 -33.64 6.18
N VAL A 216 -29.78 -33.64 5.13
CA VAL A 216 -29.53 -32.87 3.90
C VAL A 216 -29.76 -31.37 4.11
N GLU A 217 -30.76 -30.98 4.91
CA GLU A 217 -31.05 -29.57 5.26
C GLU A 217 -30.02 -28.98 6.23
N ARG A 218 -29.31 -29.81 6.99
CA ARG A 218 -28.27 -29.33 7.91
C ARG A 218 -27.16 -28.67 7.11
N GLN A 219 -26.98 -27.38 7.33
CA GLN A 219 -25.86 -26.62 6.77
C GLN A 219 -24.56 -27.14 7.38
N LEU A 220 -23.67 -27.61 6.51
CA LEU A 220 -22.36 -28.16 6.87
C LEU A 220 -21.23 -27.52 6.05
N GLY A 221 -21.58 -26.61 5.13
CA GLY A 221 -20.72 -26.05 4.11
C GLY A 221 -20.15 -24.67 4.39
N TYR A 222 -19.68 -24.03 3.32
CA TYR A 222 -18.88 -22.80 3.32
C TYR A 222 -19.66 -21.52 3.68
N GLY A 223 -21.00 -21.55 3.71
CA GLY A 223 -21.83 -20.35 3.86
C GLY A 223 -23.31 -20.63 4.15
N LYS A 224 -24.10 -19.55 4.22
CA LYS A 224 -25.54 -19.56 4.53
C LYS A 224 -26.42 -19.81 3.31
N THR A 225 -25.90 -19.61 2.10
CA THR A 225 -26.65 -19.80 0.85
C THR A 225 -26.59 -21.24 0.34
N GLU A 226 -26.12 -22.18 1.16
CA GLU A 226 -26.03 -23.60 0.83
C GLU A 226 -27.40 -24.15 0.42
N ASN A 227 -27.46 -24.73 -0.78
CA ASN A 227 -28.60 -25.51 -1.24
C ASN A 227 -28.13 -26.91 -1.67
N THR A 228 -28.73 -27.95 -1.10
CA THR A 228 -28.45 -29.35 -1.44
C THR A 228 -29.58 -29.95 -2.27
N ILE A 229 -29.19 -30.63 -3.34
CA ILE A 229 -30.06 -31.31 -4.28
C ILE A 229 -29.69 -32.79 -4.30
N LEU A 230 -30.67 -33.67 -4.11
CA LEU A 230 -30.55 -35.11 -4.32
C LEU A 230 -31.33 -35.50 -5.57
N ALA A 231 -30.73 -36.34 -6.39
CA ALA A 231 -31.37 -36.86 -7.59
C ALA A 231 -31.10 -38.35 -7.80
N ALA A 232 -32.13 -39.04 -8.29
CA ALA A 232 -32.06 -40.43 -8.69
C ALA A 232 -32.07 -40.54 -10.21
N LYS A 233 -31.50 -41.63 -10.73
CA LYS A 233 -31.65 -42.00 -12.14
C LYS A 233 -32.95 -42.79 -12.30
N ILE A 234 -33.85 -42.30 -13.15
CA ILE A 234 -35.04 -43.03 -13.59
C ILE A 234 -34.90 -43.24 -15.09
N ASP A 235 -34.91 -44.50 -15.52
CA ASP A 235 -34.67 -44.88 -16.91
C ASP A 235 -33.39 -44.25 -17.49
N ASN A 236 -33.54 -43.18 -18.27
CA ASN A 236 -32.44 -42.44 -18.90
C ASN A 236 -32.40 -40.95 -18.53
N SER A 237 -33.21 -40.51 -17.56
CA SER A 237 -33.27 -39.13 -17.08
C SER A 237 -32.86 -39.04 -15.60
N VAL A 238 -32.46 -37.84 -15.20
CA VAL A 238 -32.17 -37.50 -13.81
C VAL A 238 -33.40 -36.81 -13.23
N ALA A 239 -33.93 -37.33 -12.13
CA ALA A 239 -35.08 -36.77 -11.45
C ALA A 239 -34.70 -36.29 -10.06
N ILE A 240 -35.11 -35.07 -9.71
CA ILE A 240 -34.91 -34.53 -8.36
C ILE A 240 -35.78 -35.31 -7.39
N VAL A 241 -35.14 -35.80 -6.34
CA VAL A 241 -35.76 -36.48 -5.21
C VAL A 241 -35.97 -35.49 -4.06
N MET A 242 -35.02 -34.57 -3.86
CA MET A 242 -35.06 -33.57 -2.80
C MET A 242 -34.30 -32.32 -3.23
N ASP A 243 -34.84 -31.15 -2.93
CA ASP A 243 -34.18 -29.85 -3.10
C ASP A 243 -34.47 -28.99 -1.85
N THR A 244 -33.43 -28.62 -1.13
CA THR A 244 -33.57 -27.86 0.13
C THR A 244 -33.98 -26.41 -0.07
N ALA A 245 -33.80 -25.84 -1.27
CA ALA A 245 -34.25 -24.48 -1.57
C ALA A 245 -35.78 -24.41 -1.75
N ILE A 246 -36.44 -25.53 -2.02
CA ILE A 246 -37.85 -25.58 -2.38
C ILE A 246 -38.66 -26.11 -1.19
N LYS A 247 -39.54 -25.26 -0.65
CA LYS A 247 -40.41 -25.61 0.49
C LYS A 247 -41.57 -26.55 0.11
N TYR A 248 -41.85 -26.75 -1.17
CA TYR A 248 -42.98 -27.55 -1.68
C TYR A 248 -42.53 -28.96 -2.08
N GLU A 249 -43.34 -29.97 -1.74
CA GLU A 249 -43.03 -31.40 -1.94
C GLU A 249 -43.26 -31.91 -3.39
N ASN A 250 -43.70 -31.06 -4.32
CA ASN A 250 -43.91 -31.43 -5.73
C ASN A 250 -42.67 -31.20 -6.59
N TYR A 251 -41.65 -32.04 -6.39
CA TYR A 251 -40.38 -31.99 -7.13
C TYR A 251 -40.49 -32.47 -8.60
N SER A 252 -41.63 -33.07 -8.98
CA SER A 252 -41.86 -33.71 -10.29
C SER A 252 -42.02 -32.76 -11.47
N GLN A 253 -42.18 -31.45 -11.25
CA GLN A 253 -42.42 -30.45 -12.30
C GLN A 253 -41.27 -29.45 -12.50
N LEU A 254 -40.14 -29.60 -11.78
CA LEU A 254 -39.01 -28.68 -11.97
C LEU A 254 -38.27 -28.96 -13.27
N ALA A 255 -38.34 -28.00 -14.21
CA ALA A 255 -37.44 -27.96 -15.35
C ALA A 255 -36.03 -27.60 -14.86
N LEU A 256 -35.16 -28.61 -14.75
CA LEU A 256 -33.75 -28.42 -14.44
C LEU A 256 -33.04 -27.71 -15.60
N SER A 257 -32.17 -26.75 -15.26
CA SER A 257 -31.17 -26.24 -16.20
C SER A 257 -30.32 -27.41 -16.72
N PRO A 258 -29.95 -27.47 -18.02
CA PRO A 258 -29.12 -28.53 -18.57
C PRO A 258 -27.81 -28.77 -17.80
N GLU A 259 -27.24 -27.70 -17.23
CA GLU A 259 -26.01 -27.70 -16.43
C GLU A 259 -26.16 -28.57 -15.17
N VAL A 260 -27.16 -28.30 -14.33
CA VAL A 260 -27.43 -29.09 -13.10
C VAL A 260 -27.76 -30.53 -13.40
N THR A 261 -28.54 -30.80 -14.47
CA THR A 261 -28.85 -32.17 -14.90
C THR A 261 -27.58 -32.94 -15.24
N ASN A 262 -26.64 -32.31 -15.95
CA ASN A 262 -25.36 -32.92 -16.30
C ASN A 262 -24.49 -33.17 -15.05
N LEU A 263 -24.42 -32.21 -14.12
CA LEU A 263 -23.69 -32.37 -12.85
C LEU A 263 -24.21 -33.58 -12.06
N LEU A 264 -25.53 -33.68 -11.86
CA LEU A 264 -26.15 -34.78 -11.14
C LEU A 264 -26.01 -36.11 -11.89
N ALA A 265 -26.08 -36.11 -13.23
CA ALA A 265 -25.83 -37.30 -14.04
C ALA A 265 -24.38 -37.80 -13.88
N GLN A 266 -23.41 -36.90 -13.76
CA GLN A 266 -22.01 -37.24 -13.50
C GLN A 266 -21.81 -37.75 -12.07
N ALA A 267 -22.47 -37.13 -11.09
CA ALA A 267 -22.49 -37.59 -9.71
C ALA A 267 -23.01 -39.03 -9.61
N ILE A 268 -24.13 -39.36 -10.26
CA ILE A 268 -24.69 -40.72 -10.28
C ILE A 268 -23.73 -41.73 -10.91
N ARG A 269 -22.86 -41.31 -11.83
CA ARG A 269 -21.81 -42.16 -12.42
C ARG A 269 -20.58 -42.34 -11.53
N GLY A 270 -20.61 -41.85 -10.29
CA GLY A 270 -19.50 -41.98 -9.34
C GLY A 270 -18.39 -40.94 -9.53
N LYS A 271 -18.60 -39.89 -10.34
CA LYS A 271 -17.61 -38.82 -10.47
C LYS A 271 -17.76 -37.84 -9.30
N ILE A 272 -16.62 -37.46 -8.75
CA ILE A 272 -16.46 -36.29 -7.88
C ILE A 272 -15.76 -35.25 -8.77
N ALA A 273 -16.24 -34.01 -8.79
CA ALA A 273 -15.55 -32.97 -9.53
C ALA A 273 -15.32 -31.72 -8.70
N ASP A 274 -14.30 -31.00 -9.17
CA ASP A 274 -13.95 -29.65 -8.79
C ASP A 274 -15.19 -28.73 -8.82
N PRO A 275 -15.21 -27.68 -7.99
CA PRO A 275 -16.27 -26.69 -7.98
C PRO A 275 -16.52 -26.11 -9.38
N ILE A 276 -17.75 -26.24 -9.88
CA ILE A 276 -18.16 -25.74 -11.19
C ILE A 276 -19.05 -24.52 -11.00
N GLU A 277 -18.79 -23.47 -11.77
CA GLU A 277 -19.66 -22.31 -11.86
C GLU A 277 -20.77 -22.52 -12.88
N PHE A 278 -21.99 -22.15 -12.53
CA PHE A 278 -23.17 -22.28 -13.40
C PHE A 278 -24.26 -21.29 -12.96
N PHE A 279 -25.30 -21.14 -13.76
CA PHE A 279 -26.44 -20.30 -13.41
C PHE A 279 -27.64 -21.15 -12.99
N TYR A 280 -28.19 -20.85 -11.82
CA TYR A 280 -29.41 -21.49 -11.33
C TYR A 280 -30.38 -20.41 -10.86
N GLN A 281 -31.59 -20.43 -11.41
CA GLN A 281 -32.62 -19.43 -11.11
C GLN A 281 -32.11 -17.98 -11.28
N HIS A 282 -31.33 -17.73 -12.35
CA HIS A 282 -30.69 -16.44 -12.66
C HIS A 282 -29.62 -15.95 -11.66
N ILE A 283 -29.22 -16.79 -10.71
CA ILE A 283 -28.15 -16.49 -9.76
C ILE A 283 -26.90 -17.29 -10.14
N ALA A 284 -25.73 -16.63 -10.18
CA ALA A 284 -24.45 -17.31 -10.37
C ALA A 284 -24.10 -18.13 -9.13
N ARG A 285 -23.92 -19.45 -9.32
CA ARG A 285 -23.67 -20.39 -8.23
C ARG A 285 -22.43 -21.23 -8.51
N VAL A 286 -21.84 -21.75 -7.44
CA VAL A 286 -20.76 -22.73 -7.45
C VAL A 286 -21.32 -24.05 -6.94
N ALA A 287 -21.17 -25.14 -7.69
CA ALA A 287 -21.61 -26.48 -7.31
C ALA A 287 -20.43 -27.42 -7.06
N VAL A 288 -20.57 -28.25 -6.04
CA VAL A 288 -19.80 -29.48 -5.83
C VAL A 288 -20.76 -30.64 -5.77
N TYR A 289 -20.34 -31.82 -6.23
CA TYR A 289 -21.22 -32.98 -6.30
C TYR A 289 -20.49 -34.27 -5.97
N SER A 290 -21.26 -35.23 -5.47
CA SER A 290 -20.78 -36.57 -5.12
C SER A 290 -21.88 -37.61 -5.29
N TYR A 291 -21.49 -38.86 -5.48
CA TYR A 291 -22.39 -40.00 -5.42
C TYR A 291 -22.73 -40.34 -3.95
N VAL A 292 -23.97 -40.79 -3.71
CA VAL A 292 -24.45 -41.33 -2.43
C VAL A 292 -24.67 -42.83 -2.61
N PRO A 293 -23.69 -43.68 -2.25
CA PRO A 293 -23.73 -45.10 -2.59
C PRO A 293 -24.92 -45.86 -2.02
N GLN A 294 -25.27 -45.59 -0.76
CA GLN A 294 -26.36 -46.31 -0.08
C GLN A 294 -27.73 -46.04 -0.74
N LEU A 295 -27.95 -44.83 -1.26
CA LEU A 295 -29.23 -44.44 -1.85
C LEU A 295 -29.28 -44.61 -3.36
N ASN A 296 -28.15 -44.90 -4.02
CA ASN A 296 -28.01 -44.89 -5.48
C ASN A 296 -28.47 -43.55 -6.09
N MET A 297 -28.05 -42.45 -5.47
CA MET A 297 -28.43 -41.08 -5.84
C MET A 297 -27.18 -40.23 -6.06
N GLY A 298 -27.30 -39.20 -6.90
CA GLY A 298 -26.35 -38.10 -6.98
C GLY A 298 -26.74 -36.99 -6.01
N MET A 299 -25.75 -36.40 -5.34
CA MET A 299 -25.92 -35.23 -4.50
C MET A 299 -25.13 -34.06 -5.10
N ALA A 300 -25.74 -32.88 -5.18
CA ALA A 300 -25.07 -31.64 -5.49
C ALA A 300 -25.32 -30.61 -4.39
N ILE A 301 -24.27 -29.95 -3.92
CA ILE A 301 -24.36 -28.82 -3.00
C ILE A 301 -23.96 -27.58 -3.77
N THR A 302 -24.78 -26.55 -3.70
CA THR A 302 -24.62 -25.31 -4.47
C THR A 302 -24.58 -24.11 -3.54
N TYR A 303 -23.73 -23.14 -3.85
CA TYR A 303 -23.54 -21.91 -3.09
C TYR A 303 -23.63 -20.70 -4.01
N GLU A 304 -24.04 -19.54 -3.51
CA GLU A 304 -23.94 -18.31 -4.31
C GLU A 304 -22.49 -17.91 -4.54
N LYS A 305 -22.14 -17.61 -5.80
CA LYS A 305 -20.77 -17.21 -6.17
C LYS A 305 -20.28 -16.01 -5.35
N LYS A 306 -21.17 -15.04 -5.09
CA LYS A 306 -20.85 -13.84 -4.30
C LYS A 306 -20.39 -14.18 -2.88
N GLU A 307 -21.04 -15.15 -2.22
CA GLU A 307 -20.68 -15.57 -0.86
C GLU A 307 -19.36 -16.37 -0.86
N VAL A 308 -19.20 -17.29 -1.81
CA VAL A 308 -17.99 -18.13 -1.92
C VAL A 308 -16.73 -17.26 -2.06
N PHE A 309 -16.79 -16.23 -2.92
CA PHE A 309 -15.66 -15.36 -3.22
C PHE A 309 -15.64 -14.04 -2.42
N GLU A 310 -16.49 -13.89 -1.40
CA GLU A 310 -16.58 -12.66 -0.60
C GLU A 310 -15.23 -12.31 0.05
N LYS A 311 -14.57 -13.31 0.63
CA LYS A 311 -13.25 -13.14 1.29
C LYS A 311 -12.18 -12.67 0.30
N ILE A 312 -12.19 -13.20 -0.92
CA ILE A 312 -11.25 -12.81 -1.98
C ILE A 312 -11.51 -11.37 -2.44
N HIS A 313 -12.78 -10.99 -2.57
CA HIS A 313 -13.14 -9.62 -2.90
C HIS A 313 -12.74 -8.63 -1.80
N ALA A 314 -12.97 -8.98 -0.52
CA ALA A 314 -12.54 -8.18 0.62
C ALA A 314 -11.02 -8.03 0.68
N LEU A 315 -10.27 -9.11 0.44
CA LEU A 315 -8.80 -9.10 0.35
C LEU A 315 -8.32 -8.12 -0.74
N ARG A 316 -8.94 -8.14 -1.92
CA ARG A 316 -8.60 -7.21 -3.01
C ARG A 316 -8.78 -5.74 -2.59
N ILE A 317 -9.88 -5.41 -1.91
CA ILE A 317 -10.13 -4.06 -1.41
C ILE A 317 -9.09 -3.67 -0.36
N GLN A 318 -8.81 -4.55 0.62
CA GLN A 318 -7.82 -4.31 1.67
C GLN A 318 -6.42 -4.04 1.08
N MET A 319 -6.02 -4.81 0.06
CA MET A 319 -4.76 -4.62 -0.65
C MET A 319 -4.70 -3.28 -1.39
N LEU A 320 -5.77 -2.88 -2.08
CA LEU A 320 -5.83 -1.57 -2.74
C LEU A 320 -5.72 -0.41 -1.76
N ILE A 321 -6.35 -0.53 -0.58
CA ILE A 321 -6.25 0.47 0.49
C ILE A 321 -4.80 0.54 1.01
N LEU A 322 -4.19 -0.61 1.30
CA LEU A 322 -2.82 -0.69 1.81
C LEU A 322 -1.80 -0.06 0.84
N ILE A 323 -1.90 -0.36 -0.46
CA ILE A 323 -1.06 0.22 -1.50
C ILE A 323 -1.26 1.74 -1.57
N SER A 324 -2.52 2.20 -1.57
CA SER A 324 -2.85 3.62 -1.64
C SER A 324 -2.30 4.42 -0.45
N VAL A 325 -2.48 3.90 0.77
CA VAL A 325 -1.96 4.51 2.01
C VAL A 325 -0.43 4.58 1.97
N SER A 326 0.22 3.51 1.50
CA SER A 326 1.67 3.44 1.45
C SER A 326 2.26 4.40 0.41
N ILE A 327 1.62 4.55 -0.77
CA ILE A 327 2.00 5.55 -1.77
C ILE A 327 1.89 6.97 -1.18
N LEU A 328 0.80 7.25 -0.46
CA LEU A 328 0.60 8.55 0.18
C LEU A 328 1.70 8.85 1.22
N LEU A 329 2.03 7.88 2.08
CA LEU A 329 3.09 8.02 3.09
C LEU A 329 4.46 8.29 2.45
N VAL A 330 4.80 7.56 1.39
CA VAL A 330 6.05 7.76 0.65
C VAL A 330 6.11 9.15 0.02
N ALA A 331 5.00 9.62 -0.58
CA ALA A 331 4.91 10.95 -1.17
C ALA A 331 5.07 12.07 -0.11
N LEU A 332 4.43 11.92 1.04
CA LEU A 332 4.55 12.87 2.16
C LEU A 332 6.00 12.91 2.70
N LEU A 333 6.63 11.75 2.88
CA LEU A 333 8.02 11.65 3.33
C LEU A 333 8.97 12.30 2.32
N ALA A 334 8.81 12.00 1.03
CA ALA A 334 9.63 12.58 -0.03
C ALA A 334 9.47 14.12 -0.09
N SER A 335 8.25 14.63 0.05
CA SER A 335 7.99 16.07 0.11
C SER A 335 8.62 16.73 1.33
N TRP A 336 8.57 16.08 2.49
CA TRP A 336 9.18 16.58 3.72
C TRP A 336 10.71 16.66 3.61
N ILE A 337 11.37 15.61 3.11
CA ILE A 337 12.82 15.59 2.86
C ILE A 337 13.21 16.69 1.87
N ALA A 338 12.46 16.84 0.78
CA ALA A 338 12.73 17.86 -0.23
C ALA A 338 12.70 19.28 0.36
N LYS A 339 11.68 19.59 1.16
CA LYS A 339 11.58 20.89 1.85
C LYS A 339 12.74 21.12 2.82
N ALA A 340 13.14 20.09 3.57
CA ALA A 340 14.25 20.18 4.51
C ALA A 340 15.58 20.47 3.79
N LEU A 341 15.85 19.78 2.69
CA LEU A 341 17.04 20.00 1.85
C LEU A 341 17.07 21.40 1.25
N TRP A 342 15.94 21.87 0.71
CA TRP A 342 15.85 23.21 0.13
C TRP A 342 16.15 24.31 1.16
N LYS A 343 15.57 24.20 2.36
CA LYS A 343 15.82 25.15 3.45
C LYS A 343 17.28 25.14 3.91
N ALA A 344 17.89 23.96 4.00
CA ALA A 344 19.31 23.83 4.37
C ALA A 344 20.23 24.50 3.33
N GLN A 345 19.95 24.28 2.04
CA GLN A 345 20.73 24.86 0.94
C GLN A 345 20.58 26.39 0.86
N ALA A 346 19.36 26.91 1.01
CA ALA A 346 19.11 28.34 0.97
C ALA A 346 19.92 29.09 2.06
N LYS A 347 19.95 28.54 3.29
CA LYS A 347 20.74 29.12 4.38
C LYS A 347 22.25 29.11 4.12
N THR A 348 22.77 28.06 3.50
CA THR A 348 24.19 28.00 3.13
C THR A 348 24.54 28.95 1.99
N ALA A 349 23.64 29.17 1.04
CA ALA A 349 23.85 30.09 -0.08
C ALA A 349 23.90 31.55 0.41
N ASP A 350 22.94 31.94 1.26
CA ASP A 350 22.85 33.28 1.84
C ASP A 350 24.09 33.64 2.68
N LEU A 351 24.56 32.71 3.52
CA LEU A 351 25.79 32.93 4.30
C LEU A 351 27.03 33.09 3.42
N LEU A 352 27.10 32.37 2.28
CA LEU A 352 28.23 32.45 1.37
C LEU A 352 28.27 33.80 0.65
N GLU A 353 27.12 34.32 0.22
CA GLU A 353 26.97 35.66 -0.41
C GLU A 353 27.35 36.81 0.51
N ASN A 354 27.24 36.64 1.83
CA ASN A 354 27.68 37.65 2.80
C ASN A 354 29.20 37.67 3.05
N ILE A 355 29.95 36.65 2.63
CA ILE A 355 31.39 36.51 2.89
C ILE A 355 32.23 36.74 1.64
N LEU A 356 31.72 36.35 0.47
CA LEU A 356 32.41 36.47 -0.80
C LEU A 356 31.56 37.28 -1.79
N PRO A 357 32.18 38.13 -2.62
CA PRO A 357 31.46 38.80 -3.70
C PRO A 357 30.76 37.80 -4.63
N LYS A 358 29.57 38.16 -5.14
CA LYS A 358 28.73 37.27 -5.96
C LYS A 358 29.48 36.64 -7.14
N PHE A 359 30.28 37.44 -7.86
CA PHE A 359 31.06 36.95 -9.00
C PHE A 359 32.09 35.88 -8.61
N VAL A 360 32.66 35.96 -7.39
CA VAL A 360 33.59 34.96 -6.87
C VAL A 360 32.86 33.65 -6.60
N ILE A 361 31.66 33.73 -6.03
CA ILE A 361 30.82 32.56 -5.73
C ILE A 361 30.38 31.86 -7.01
N GLU A 362 29.95 32.62 -8.02
CA GLU A 362 29.54 32.07 -9.31
C GLU A 362 30.70 31.34 -9.99
N GLU A 363 31.88 31.94 -10.02
CA GLU A 363 33.06 31.30 -10.59
C GLU A 363 33.51 30.08 -9.78
N LEU A 364 33.44 30.12 -8.44
CA LEU A 364 33.72 28.95 -7.61
C LEU A 364 32.71 27.81 -7.85
N LYS A 365 31.43 28.13 -8.07
CA LYS A 365 30.38 27.14 -8.41
C LYS A 365 30.65 26.51 -9.78
N GLU A 366 31.07 27.28 -10.77
CA GLU A 366 31.31 26.82 -12.14
C GLU A 366 32.64 26.05 -12.27
N LYS A 367 33.74 26.65 -11.82
CA LYS A 367 35.11 26.17 -12.08
C LYS A 367 35.75 25.44 -10.90
N LYS A 368 35.09 25.40 -9.74
CA LYS A 368 35.59 24.81 -8.48
C LYS A 368 36.90 25.44 -7.94
N GLN A 369 37.40 26.49 -8.57
CA GLN A 369 38.60 27.22 -8.19
C GLN A 369 38.49 28.67 -8.66
N PHE A 370 38.98 29.60 -7.83
CA PHE A 370 39.17 30.99 -8.21
C PHE A 370 40.67 31.23 -8.41
N LEU A 371 41.09 31.52 -9.64
CA LEU A 371 42.49 31.82 -9.96
C LEU A 371 42.75 33.32 -9.77
N PRO A 372 43.94 33.73 -9.29
CA PRO A 372 44.30 35.15 -9.23
C PRO A 372 44.22 35.81 -10.61
N ARG A 373 43.72 37.05 -10.67
CA ARG A 373 43.53 37.81 -11.90
C ARG A 373 44.15 39.19 -11.80
N ASN A 374 44.90 39.57 -12.82
CA ASN A 374 45.34 40.96 -12.98
C ASN A 374 44.20 41.77 -13.59
N VAL A 375 43.85 42.86 -12.92
CA VAL A 375 42.84 43.81 -13.34
C VAL A 375 43.52 45.16 -13.50
N ASN A 376 43.43 45.71 -14.72
CA ASN A 376 43.95 47.03 -15.05
C ASN A 376 42.87 48.09 -14.81
N ASP A 377 43.27 49.36 -14.78
CA ASP A 377 42.36 50.50 -14.74
C ASP A 377 41.33 50.42 -13.59
N VAL A 378 41.83 50.08 -12.40
CA VAL A 378 41.04 50.14 -11.16
C VAL A 378 41.43 51.35 -10.33
N SER A 379 40.51 51.85 -9.51
CA SER A 379 40.80 52.88 -8.50
C SER A 379 40.45 52.38 -7.12
N ILE A 380 41.43 52.37 -6.23
CA ILE A 380 41.30 51.89 -4.86
C ILE A 380 41.13 53.09 -3.94
N VAL A 381 40.16 53.01 -3.05
CA VAL A 381 39.92 54.01 -2.01
C VAL A 381 40.19 53.37 -0.65
N PHE A 382 41.02 54.04 0.15
CA PHE A 382 41.13 53.83 1.58
C PHE A 382 40.52 55.01 2.30
N ILE A 383 39.63 54.73 3.25
CA ILE A 383 39.03 55.72 4.14
C ILE A 383 39.40 55.32 5.56
N ASP A 384 39.88 56.25 6.37
CA ASP A 384 40.25 56.01 7.77
C ASP A 384 39.58 57.07 8.65
N ILE A 385 38.96 56.63 9.74
CA ILE A 385 38.32 57.54 10.70
C ILE A 385 39.40 58.16 11.58
N THR A 386 39.60 59.46 11.42
CA THR A 386 40.50 60.22 12.29
C THR A 386 39.84 60.58 13.61
N ASN A 387 40.64 60.88 14.63
CA ASN A 387 40.22 61.04 16.02
C ASN A 387 39.54 59.80 16.64
N PHE A 388 39.67 58.63 16.01
CA PHE A 388 39.09 57.39 16.50
C PHE A 388 39.70 56.92 17.84
N THR A 389 41.00 57.11 18.07
CA THR A 389 41.64 56.72 19.34
C THR A 389 41.13 57.53 20.56
N PRO A 390 41.06 58.87 20.52
CA PRO A 390 40.37 59.63 21.57
C PRO A 390 38.90 59.24 21.75
N PHE A 391 38.19 58.97 20.66
CA PHE A 391 36.79 58.55 20.69
C PHE A 391 36.61 57.20 21.41
N THR A 392 37.37 56.17 21.03
CA THR A 392 37.29 54.83 21.64
C THR A 392 37.63 54.83 23.14
N SER A 393 38.46 55.76 23.62
CA SER A 393 38.75 55.90 25.05
C SER A 393 37.58 56.43 25.90
N LYS A 394 36.59 57.07 25.27
CA LYS A 394 35.42 57.70 25.92
C LYS A 394 34.13 56.89 25.79
N HIS A 395 34.13 55.82 25.01
CA HIS A 395 32.95 55.02 24.71
C HIS A 395 33.19 53.54 25.03
N THR A 396 32.11 52.80 25.33
CA THR A 396 32.22 51.35 25.54
C THR A 396 32.52 50.65 24.21
N PRO A 397 33.18 49.48 24.25
CA PRO A 397 33.44 48.70 23.03
C PRO A 397 32.19 48.42 22.19
N GLU A 398 31.04 48.16 22.81
CA GLU A 398 29.77 47.94 22.11
C GLU A 398 29.28 49.20 21.38
N ALA A 399 29.44 50.37 21.98
CA ALA A 399 29.07 51.64 21.35
C ALA A 399 30.01 51.97 20.18
N VAL A 400 31.31 51.68 20.32
CA VAL A 400 32.30 51.84 19.25
C VAL A 400 31.96 50.94 18.06
N VAL A 401 31.67 49.66 18.30
CA VAL A 401 31.32 48.72 17.23
C VAL A 401 30.02 49.15 16.53
N ARG A 402 29.01 49.61 17.29
CA ARG A 402 27.76 50.12 16.71
C ARG A 402 27.98 51.33 15.80
N ILE A 403 28.79 52.29 16.23
CA ILE A 403 29.07 53.50 15.44
C ILE A 403 29.90 53.17 14.20
N LEU A 404 30.86 52.25 14.30
CA LEU A 404 31.55 51.72 13.12
C LEU A 404 30.59 51.05 12.14
N ASP A 405 29.65 50.23 12.63
CA ASP A 405 28.64 49.58 11.79
C ASP A 405 27.73 50.60 11.09
N GLU A 406 27.29 51.64 11.79
CA GLU A 406 26.48 52.73 11.22
C GLU A 406 27.25 53.51 10.14
N ILE A 407 28.50 53.91 10.41
CA ILE A 407 29.34 54.64 9.45
C ILE A 407 29.68 53.77 8.23
N PHE A 408 30.09 52.51 8.44
CA PHE A 408 30.39 51.60 7.33
C PHE A 408 29.14 51.24 6.53
N SER A 409 27.96 51.18 7.16
CA SER A 409 26.69 51.03 6.43
C SER A 409 26.39 52.21 5.52
N LEU A 410 26.82 53.44 5.87
CA LEU A 410 26.74 54.58 4.97
C LEU A 410 27.66 54.40 3.76
N PHE A 411 28.89 53.92 3.98
CA PHE A 411 29.83 53.64 2.90
C PHE A 411 29.34 52.50 2.00
N ASP A 412 28.75 51.45 2.56
CA ASP A 412 28.17 50.34 1.80
C ASP A 412 27.08 50.84 0.83
N LYS A 413 26.22 51.78 1.26
CA LYS A 413 25.22 52.44 0.39
C LYS A 413 25.87 53.29 -0.70
N LEU A 414 26.95 54.00 -0.37
CA LEU A 414 27.71 54.77 -1.37
C LEU A 414 28.42 53.86 -2.38
N CYS A 415 28.82 52.66 -1.98
CA CYS A 415 29.40 51.67 -2.88
C CYS A 415 28.40 51.28 -3.98
N GLU A 416 27.13 51.05 -3.64
CA GLU A 416 26.07 50.80 -4.63
C GLU A 416 25.88 51.99 -5.59
N LYS A 417 25.86 53.22 -5.04
CA LYS A 417 25.66 54.46 -5.82
C LYS A 417 26.81 54.73 -6.81
N TYR A 418 28.05 54.44 -6.44
CA TYR A 418 29.24 54.73 -7.24
C TYR A 418 29.85 53.52 -7.92
N HIS A 419 29.14 52.39 -7.95
CA HIS A 419 29.64 51.14 -8.54
C HIS A 419 31.02 50.75 -7.99
N MET A 420 31.19 50.90 -6.67
CA MET A 420 32.37 50.46 -5.94
C MET A 420 32.12 49.08 -5.35
N GLU A 421 33.15 48.25 -5.33
CA GLU A 421 33.13 46.98 -4.60
C GLU A 421 33.84 47.13 -3.26
N LYS A 422 33.13 46.80 -2.18
CA LYS A 422 33.73 46.69 -0.84
C LYS A 422 34.69 45.50 -0.82
N ILE A 423 35.93 45.73 -0.43
CA ILE A 423 36.94 44.66 -0.28
C ILE A 423 36.96 44.15 1.15
N LYS A 424 37.23 45.04 2.11
CA LYS A 424 37.32 44.71 3.53
C LYS A 424 37.32 45.96 4.40
N THR A 425 37.13 45.75 5.69
CA THR A 425 37.44 46.72 6.73
C THR A 425 38.73 46.30 7.45
N ILE A 426 39.51 47.27 7.91
CA ILE A 426 40.77 47.06 8.64
C ILE A 426 40.74 47.95 9.87
N GLY A 427 40.16 47.45 10.97
CA GLY A 427 39.89 48.28 12.14
C GLY A 427 38.86 49.37 11.81
N ASP A 428 39.27 50.62 11.94
CA ASP A 428 38.54 51.85 11.59
C ASP A 428 38.70 52.28 10.13
N ALA A 429 39.50 51.55 9.34
CA ALA A 429 39.65 51.81 7.92
C ALA A 429 38.68 50.99 7.04
N TYR A 430 38.22 51.60 5.96
CA TYR A 430 37.35 51.04 4.94
C TYR A 430 38.05 51.01 3.58
N MET A 431 38.06 49.85 2.92
CA MET A 431 38.70 49.65 1.62
C MET A 431 37.67 49.25 0.56
N ALA A 432 37.61 50.03 -0.53
CA ALA A 432 36.76 49.74 -1.68
C ALA A 432 37.49 50.01 -3.00
N VAL A 433 36.96 49.47 -4.10
CA VAL A 433 37.57 49.59 -5.43
C VAL A 433 36.53 49.83 -6.53
N ALA A 434 36.85 50.73 -7.46
CA ALA A 434 36.10 50.90 -8.70
C ALA A 434 36.74 50.12 -9.85
N GLY A 435 35.94 49.60 -10.78
CA GLY A 435 36.43 48.99 -12.03
C GLY A 435 36.86 47.52 -11.92
N LEU A 436 36.65 46.88 -10.76
CA LEU A 436 37.12 45.52 -10.50
C LEU A 436 36.34 44.42 -11.24
N ILE A 437 35.00 44.46 -11.20
CA ILE A 437 34.13 43.45 -11.84
C ILE A 437 33.93 43.76 -13.32
N SER A 438 33.65 45.03 -13.61
CA SER A 438 33.41 45.53 -14.96
C SER A 438 34.35 46.71 -15.18
N ALA A 439 35.18 46.62 -16.22
CA ALA A 439 36.07 47.72 -16.58
C ALA A 439 35.24 48.98 -16.83
N HIS A 440 35.43 49.99 -15.98
CA HIS A 440 34.64 51.21 -16.01
C HIS A 440 35.55 52.39 -16.35
N LYS A 441 35.32 53.07 -17.47
CA LYS A 441 36.17 54.21 -17.87
C LYS A 441 36.18 55.34 -16.84
N GLU A 442 35.12 55.45 -16.04
CA GLU A 442 34.97 56.45 -14.98
C GLU A 442 35.45 55.92 -13.60
N HIS A 443 36.26 54.85 -13.53
CA HIS A 443 36.70 54.24 -12.27
C HIS A 443 37.31 55.27 -11.29
N ALA A 444 38.16 56.18 -11.79
CA ALA A 444 38.78 57.23 -10.99
C ALA A 444 37.77 58.29 -10.51
N ASN A 445 36.78 58.64 -11.35
CA ASN A 445 35.70 59.55 -11.00
C ASN A 445 34.79 58.97 -9.93
N ASN A 446 34.40 57.71 -10.08
CA ASN A 446 33.58 56.99 -9.12
C ASN A 446 34.27 56.90 -7.76
N ALA A 447 35.55 56.49 -7.73
CA ALA A 447 36.35 56.46 -6.52
C ALA A 447 36.47 57.84 -5.85
N THR A 448 36.69 58.89 -6.66
CA THR A 448 36.83 60.27 -6.15
C THR A 448 35.53 60.81 -5.60
N ASN A 449 34.41 60.64 -6.32
CA ASN A 449 33.09 61.06 -5.86
C ASN A 449 32.63 60.27 -4.63
N PHE A 450 32.91 58.96 -4.60
CA PHE A 450 32.72 58.12 -3.42
C PHE A 450 33.50 58.69 -2.22
N GLY A 451 34.77 59.04 -2.41
CA GLY A 451 35.60 59.65 -1.36
C GLY A 451 35.05 60.98 -0.85
N ILE A 452 34.60 61.86 -1.75
CA ILE A 452 33.99 63.16 -1.40
C ILE A 452 32.69 62.96 -0.62
N GLU A 453 31.77 62.13 -1.13
CA GLU A 453 30.49 61.87 -0.47
C GLU A 453 30.66 61.11 0.85
N ALA A 454 31.66 60.24 0.98
CA ALA A 454 31.97 59.58 2.23
C ALA A 454 32.39 60.59 3.32
N ILE A 455 33.21 61.59 2.96
CA ILE A 455 33.55 62.68 3.88
C ILE A 455 32.29 63.47 4.26
N LEU A 456 31.44 63.83 3.29
CA LEU A 456 30.20 64.56 3.55
C LEU A 456 29.23 63.76 4.44
N ALA A 457 29.11 62.46 4.22
CA ALA A 457 28.27 61.55 5.00
C ALA A 457 28.74 61.46 6.45
N VAL A 458 30.06 61.33 6.68
CA VAL A 458 30.62 61.34 8.05
C VAL A 458 30.46 62.69 8.70
N LYS A 459 30.67 63.81 7.98
CA LYS A 459 30.42 65.15 8.53
C LYS A 459 28.97 65.35 8.95
N HIS A 460 28.02 64.91 8.13
CA HIS A 460 26.60 65.01 8.48
C HIS A 460 26.27 64.14 9.69
N TYR A 461 26.75 62.90 9.70
CA TYR A 461 26.61 62.00 10.85
C TYR A 461 27.23 62.59 12.13
N ASP A 462 28.40 63.21 12.02
CA ASP A 462 29.07 63.87 13.13
C ASP A 462 28.31 65.10 13.64
N LEU A 463 27.68 65.89 12.75
CA LEU A 463 26.83 67.02 13.14
C LEU A 463 25.60 66.55 13.93
N ASP A 464 25.00 65.44 13.55
CA ASP A 464 23.82 64.89 14.21
C ASP A 464 24.14 64.26 15.58
N HIS A 465 25.34 63.69 15.73
CA HIS A 465 25.73 62.90 16.91
C HIS A 465 26.80 63.56 17.80
N ASN A 466 27.41 64.65 17.34
CA ASN A 466 28.44 65.45 18.01
C ASN A 466 29.63 64.61 18.53
N LEU A 467 30.26 63.83 17.65
CA LEU A 467 31.28 62.84 18.02
C LEU A 467 32.72 63.34 17.79
N GLY A 468 32.91 64.43 17.03
CA GLY A 468 34.21 64.98 16.64
C GLY A 468 34.97 64.11 15.63
N LEU A 469 34.24 63.32 14.84
CA LEU A 469 34.80 62.41 13.85
C LEU A 469 35.00 63.10 12.50
N SER A 470 36.14 62.83 11.87
CA SER A 470 36.43 63.20 10.48
C SER A 470 37.18 62.06 9.82
N VAL A 471 37.23 62.03 8.48
CA VAL A 471 37.91 60.94 7.77
C VAL A 471 39.05 61.46 6.89
N ARG A 472 40.07 60.62 6.72
CA ARG A 472 41.07 60.77 5.65
C ARG A 472 40.70 59.84 4.52
N VAL A 473 40.83 60.32 3.29
CA VAL A 473 40.57 59.51 2.09
C VAL A 473 41.81 59.53 1.20
N GLY A 474 42.30 58.34 0.87
CA GLY A 474 43.41 58.12 -0.04
C GLY A 474 42.98 57.31 -1.25
N ILE A 475 43.34 57.78 -2.45
CA ILE A 475 43.00 57.11 -3.71
C ILE A 475 44.24 56.93 -4.56
N ASP A 476 44.35 55.74 -5.16
CA ASP A 476 45.30 55.46 -6.24
C ASP A 476 44.61 54.69 -7.38
N SER A 477 45.12 54.88 -8.60
CA SER A 477 44.66 54.17 -9.79
C SER A 477 45.79 53.37 -10.41
N GLY A 478 45.52 52.14 -10.83
CA GLY A 478 46.53 51.33 -11.49
C GLY A 478 46.13 49.87 -11.63
N VAL A 479 47.14 49.01 -11.78
CA VAL A 479 46.95 47.56 -11.91
C VAL A 479 46.96 46.90 -10.54
N VAL A 480 46.03 45.96 -10.33
CA VAL A 480 46.00 45.08 -9.15
C VAL A 480 45.90 43.62 -9.55
N THR A 481 46.40 42.74 -8.70
CA THR A 481 46.08 41.33 -8.72
C THR A 481 44.99 41.08 -7.67
N SER A 482 43.85 40.54 -8.09
CA SER A 482 42.79 40.10 -7.20
C SER A 482 42.78 38.58 -7.03
N GLY A 483 42.37 38.07 -5.88
CA GLY A 483 42.44 36.64 -5.59
C GLY A 483 41.84 36.29 -4.23
N ILE A 484 41.69 34.97 -4.00
CA ILE A 484 41.30 34.43 -2.70
C ILE A 484 42.53 33.84 -2.04
N ILE A 485 42.78 34.20 -0.78
CA ILE A 485 43.80 33.59 0.06
C ILE A 485 43.17 32.86 1.25
N GLY A 486 43.83 31.78 1.68
CA GLY A 486 43.45 30.98 2.85
C GLY A 486 42.76 29.67 2.48
N GLN A 487 42.89 28.66 3.35
CA GLN A 487 42.25 27.34 3.18
C GLN A 487 41.03 27.13 4.09
N LYS A 488 40.89 27.93 5.15
CA LYS A 488 39.81 27.80 6.16
C LYS A 488 39.04 29.10 6.40
N LYS A 489 39.71 30.24 6.30
CA LYS A 489 39.11 31.59 6.32
C LYS A 489 39.44 32.24 4.99
N PHE A 490 38.67 31.89 3.96
CA PHE A 490 38.85 32.47 2.63
C PHE A 490 38.65 33.98 2.74
N SER A 491 39.59 34.75 2.21
CA SER A 491 39.47 36.21 2.10
C SER A 491 39.77 36.58 0.66
N TYR A 492 38.80 37.21 0.02
CA TYR A 492 39.01 37.88 -1.26
C TYR A 492 39.68 39.23 -1.00
N ASP A 493 40.77 39.51 -1.69
CA ASP A 493 41.59 40.70 -1.44
C ASP A 493 42.35 41.14 -2.70
N LEU A 494 42.94 42.33 -2.64
CA LEU A 494 43.69 42.95 -3.73
C LEU A 494 45.15 43.17 -3.34
N TRP A 495 46.06 42.91 -4.27
CA TRP A 495 47.49 43.16 -4.12
C TRP A 495 48.03 43.99 -5.29
N GLY A 496 48.96 44.89 -5.00
CA GLY A 496 49.63 45.67 -6.03
C GLY A 496 50.18 46.98 -5.49
N ASN A 497 51.01 47.64 -6.30
CA ASN A 497 51.56 48.95 -5.94
C ASN A 497 50.46 49.99 -5.76
N ALA A 498 49.36 49.88 -6.51
CA ALA A 498 48.23 50.79 -6.38
C ALA A 498 47.58 50.72 -4.99
N VAL A 499 47.42 49.51 -4.43
CA VAL A 499 46.87 49.31 -3.07
C VAL A 499 47.77 49.97 -2.03
N ASN A 500 49.09 49.76 -2.15
CA ASN A 500 50.07 50.35 -1.24
C ASN A 500 50.10 51.87 -1.34
N ARG A 501 50.02 52.44 -2.55
CA ARG A 501 49.98 53.90 -2.75
C ARG A 501 48.70 54.51 -2.21
N ALA A 502 47.54 53.90 -2.45
CA ALA A 502 46.25 54.38 -1.93
C ALA A 502 46.25 54.43 -0.39
N SER A 503 46.71 53.37 0.28
CA SER A 503 46.86 53.34 1.74
C SER A 503 47.85 54.41 2.25
N ARG A 504 48.89 54.73 1.47
CA ARG A 504 49.81 55.83 1.81
C ARG A 504 49.21 57.21 1.59
N MET A 505 48.35 57.38 0.58
CA MET A 505 47.59 58.61 0.37
C MET A 505 46.61 58.87 1.51
N GLU A 506 46.00 57.81 2.06
CA GLU A 506 45.13 57.92 3.23
C GLU A 506 45.95 58.31 4.46
N SER A 507 46.97 57.53 4.81
CA SER A 507 47.73 57.74 6.06
C SER A 507 48.52 59.06 6.10
N THR A 508 48.92 59.58 4.94
CA THR A 508 49.54 60.92 4.78
C THR A 508 48.54 61.98 4.32
N GLY A 509 47.24 61.66 4.35
CA GLY A 509 46.13 62.51 3.98
C GLY A 509 45.83 63.57 5.04
N VAL A 510 45.12 64.60 4.62
CA VAL A 510 44.58 65.64 5.51
C VAL A 510 43.13 65.28 5.81
N PRO A 511 42.67 65.34 7.07
CA PRO A 511 41.27 65.12 7.41
C PRO A 511 40.34 65.97 6.55
N ASP A 512 39.21 65.39 6.16
CA ASP A 512 38.17 65.99 5.33
C ASP A 512 38.59 66.43 3.92
N LYS A 513 39.69 65.88 3.41
CA LYS A 513 40.13 66.05 2.02
C LYS A 513 40.40 64.68 1.39
N VAL A 514 40.24 64.62 0.08
CA VAL A 514 40.62 63.43 -0.70
C VAL A 514 42.03 63.64 -1.24
N LYS A 515 42.97 62.78 -0.86
CA LYS A 515 44.34 62.78 -1.39
C LYS A 515 44.48 61.71 -2.46
N ILE A 516 44.98 62.11 -3.62
CA ILE A 516 45.12 61.23 -4.79
C ILE A 516 46.56 61.25 -5.34
N THR A 517 46.97 60.18 -6.01
CA THR A 517 48.26 60.11 -6.70
C THR A 517 48.23 60.74 -8.10
N GLU A 518 49.39 60.86 -8.74
CA GLU A 518 49.51 61.32 -10.13
C GLU A 518 48.80 60.37 -11.11
N GLU A 519 48.81 59.07 -10.83
CA GLU A 519 48.10 58.06 -11.62
C GLU A 519 46.58 58.25 -11.55
N THR A 520 46.01 58.51 -10.36
CA THR A 520 44.59 58.85 -10.24
C THR A 520 44.27 60.17 -10.89
N TYR A 521 45.12 61.19 -10.71
CA TYR A 521 44.93 62.48 -11.36
C TYR A 521 44.93 62.35 -12.88
N ALA A 522 45.77 61.48 -13.47
CA ALA A 522 45.78 61.20 -14.90
C ALA A 522 44.50 60.49 -15.37
N ALA A 523 43.99 59.55 -14.57
CA ALA A 523 42.80 58.75 -14.89
C ALA A 523 41.46 59.51 -14.69
N LEU A 524 41.45 60.64 -13.98
CA LEU A 524 40.25 61.46 -13.81
C LEU A 524 39.74 62.04 -15.13
N LEU A 525 38.50 61.73 -15.47
CA LEU A 525 37.73 62.40 -16.50
C LEU A 525 37.11 63.67 -15.89
N ARG A 526 36.96 64.76 -16.67
CA ARG A 526 36.31 66.00 -16.21
C ARG A 526 36.95 66.63 -14.95
N LYS A 527 38.27 66.88 -15.00
CA LYS A 527 39.07 67.42 -13.88
C LYS A 527 38.57 68.77 -13.40
N GLU A 528 37.96 69.56 -14.29
CA GLU A 528 37.36 70.87 -14.04
C GLU A 528 36.25 70.86 -12.99
N HIS A 529 35.64 69.70 -12.71
CA HIS A 529 34.62 69.57 -11.66
C HIS A 529 35.21 69.56 -10.24
N TYR A 530 36.51 69.32 -10.09
CA TYR A 530 37.17 69.19 -8.81
C TYR A 530 38.09 70.40 -8.55
N LYS A 531 38.15 70.86 -7.30
CA LYS A 531 39.16 71.83 -6.88
C LYS A 531 40.41 71.06 -6.44
N ILE A 532 41.36 70.90 -7.36
CA ILE A 532 42.57 70.09 -7.16
C ILE A 532 43.78 70.99 -6.89
N THR A 533 44.53 70.69 -5.84
CA THR A 533 45.77 71.40 -5.46
C THR A 533 46.95 70.43 -5.40
N PRO A 534 48.09 70.73 -6.04
CA PRO A 534 49.27 69.88 -5.96
C PRO A 534 49.90 69.97 -4.55
N CYS A 535 50.35 68.84 -4.02
CA CYS A 535 51.10 68.77 -2.77
C CYS A 535 52.61 68.88 -3.03
N GLU A 536 53.38 69.32 -2.03
CA GLU A 536 54.83 69.21 -2.08
C GLU A 536 55.27 67.75 -2.18
N ILE A 537 56.33 67.49 -2.95
CA ILE A 537 56.87 66.14 -3.16
C ILE A 537 57.32 65.60 -1.80
N THR A 538 56.53 64.68 -1.25
CA THR A 538 56.79 64.09 0.07
C THR A 538 57.52 62.77 -0.11
N GLU A 539 58.51 62.49 0.75
CA GLU A 539 59.15 61.18 0.80
C GLU A 539 58.23 60.20 1.56
N ILE A 540 57.71 59.21 0.85
CA ILE A 540 56.78 58.23 1.40
C ILE A 540 57.54 56.94 1.67
N LYS A 541 57.45 56.45 2.91
CA LYS A 541 58.12 55.24 3.37
C LYS A 541 57.81 54.05 2.45
N GLY A 542 58.86 53.55 1.79
CA GLY A 542 58.81 52.39 0.89
C GLY A 542 58.40 52.69 -0.56
N LEU A 543 58.10 53.95 -0.91
CA LEU A 543 57.70 54.38 -2.25
C LEU A 543 58.61 55.49 -2.83
N GLY A 544 59.41 56.16 -2.00
CA GLY A 544 60.28 57.25 -2.41
C GLY A 544 59.53 58.58 -2.56
N LYS A 545 60.02 59.47 -3.43
CA LYS A 545 59.43 60.77 -3.70
C LYS A 545 58.23 60.62 -4.63
N LEU A 546 57.03 60.99 -4.16
CA LEU A 546 55.79 60.84 -4.92
C LEU A 546 55.05 62.17 -5.06
N LYS A 547 54.57 62.47 -6.26
CA LYS A 547 53.67 63.61 -6.50
C LYS A 547 52.25 63.21 -6.12
N SER A 548 51.58 64.06 -5.34
CA SER A 548 50.20 63.83 -4.91
C SER A 548 49.39 65.12 -5.03
N TYR A 549 48.08 64.97 -5.03
CA TYR A 549 47.13 66.06 -5.19
C TYR A 549 46.07 65.96 -4.10
N LEU A 550 45.61 67.11 -3.60
CA LEU A 550 44.49 67.22 -2.68
C LEU A 550 43.27 67.78 -3.42
N ILE A 551 42.15 67.08 -3.29
CA ILE A 551 40.86 67.52 -3.76
C ILE A 551 40.10 68.14 -2.58
N GLU A 552 39.73 69.41 -2.73
CA GLU A 552 38.93 70.11 -1.76
C GLU A 552 37.44 69.91 -2.01
N ILE A 553 36.69 69.71 -0.92
CA ILE A 553 35.24 69.59 -0.96
C ILE A 553 34.64 70.99 -1.09
N LYS A 554 33.92 71.25 -2.18
CA LYS A 554 33.06 72.43 -2.27
C LYS A 554 31.80 72.15 -1.47
N ILE A 555 31.68 72.74 -0.30
CA ILE A 555 30.42 72.73 0.44
C ILE A 555 29.54 73.82 -0.20
N ASN A 556 28.64 73.43 -1.10
CA ASN A 556 27.51 74.32 -1.43
C ASN A 556 26.58 74.27 -0.22
N ILE A 557 26.82 75.15 0.74
CA ILE A 557 25.81 75.46 1.76
C ILE A 557 24.78 76.33 1.05
N GLU A 558 23.75 75.72 0.46
CA GLU A 558 22.50 76.43 0.23
C GLU A 558 21.87 76.61 1.62
N THR A 559 21.94 77.85 2.11
CA THR A 559 21.21 78.35 3.29
C THR A 559 19.72 78.39 3.07
#